data_AF-A0A3P1TE30-F1
#
_entry.id   AF-A0A3P1TE30-F1
#
_cell.length_a   1.000
_cell.length_b   1.000
_cell.length_c   1.000
_cell.angle_alpha   90.00
_cell.angle_beta   90.00
_cell.angle_gamma   90.00
#
_symmetry.space_group_name_H-M   'P 1'
#
loop_
_entity.id
_entity.type
_entity.pdbx_description
1 polymer ?
#
loop_
_entity_poly.entity_id
_entity_poly.type
_entity_poly.pdbx_seq_one_letter_code
_entity_poly.pdbx_strand_id
1 'polypeptide(L)'
;MTLGSSPRTELSSRWERVGCSATVTSTLKWRGLIPISHSLASASAMARSPTLMRRYAGQVAKGERGISVTVSPLVESFASAYDHVRPAPILARMSPWIWSGRTAVLLGGTSFIILWLPMLVFQYRRWGSWNLARMLGSLAVSLYGAALITYTLLPLPDPEALDCAPGARTPQLTPFRMIGDIEAVLESRGSVISTMRSFTFLQVAFNVLLFVPWGIIMRRFLRRGFLLTVGTGFMVSLAIETTQGTGLWGIYPCAYRLADVDDLITNTGGALLGALIAPLVLWWMPDAATLAKKRLEPRPVTAIRRWTGQLLDVVIFLLTAGTLQIVTVIVAALLGWAPGSSRVLTLQTTAEIIAWLMVFVVPAWSHLGASFGQAAVWLTPMWTNRHGVRGHGPRWLRLLRANVVALPCLVWSLWWSWGKTPFPEMVWLALAVAAVVLVPFTRTRRGLSGWVTRAEFVDIRTLDDVAVRRDRGGFRQDTQAASATSKVNGTVTRANPRP
;
A
#
# COMPACT_ATOMS: atom_id res chain seq x y z
N MET A 1 7.20 -33.77 -40.17
CA MET A 1 8.55 -33.35 -39.73
C MET A 1 8.57 -33.31 -38.22
N THR A 2 9.56 -34.00 -37.66
CA THR A 2 9.73 -34.37 -36.26
C THR A 2 10.15 -33.21 -35.34
N LEU A 3 9.58 -33.23 -34.13
CA LEU A 3 10.11 -32.90 -32.80
C LEU A 3 10.54 -31.46 -32.45
N GLY A 4 10.07 -31.01 -31.27
CA GLY A 4 10.60 -29.85 -30.54
C GLY A 4 9.70 -29.38 -29.39
N SER A 5 9.65 -30.13 -28.29
CA SER A 5 8.92 -29.84 -27.04
C SER A 5 9.66 -28.89 -26.08
N SER A 6 8.86 -28.17 -25.30
CA SER A 6 9.12 -27.19 -24.22
C SER A 6 10.32 -27.42 -23.28
N PRO A 7 11.00 -26.34 -22.80
CA PRO A 7 11.94 -26.38 -21.69
C PRO A 7 11.21 -26.17 -20.35
N ARG A 8 10.71 -27.26 -19.74
CA ARG A 8 10.24 -27.27 -18.34
C ARG A 8 10.58 -28.56 -17.56
N THR A 9 11.49 -29.38 -18.06
CA THR A 9 11.79 -30.72 -17.52
C THR A 9 13.25 -30.94 -17.08
N GLU A 10 13.98 -29.89 -16.67
CA GLU A 10 15.37 -30.05 -16.19
C GLU A 10 15.62 -29.76 -14.70
N LEU A 11 14.58 -29.48 -13.89
CA LEU A 11 14.76 -29.23 -12.45
C LEU A 11 14.24 -30.35 -11.53
N SER A 12 13.58 -31.39 -12.07
CA SER A 12 13.12 -32.54 -11.28
C SER A 12 14.05 -33.77 -11.34
N SER A 13 15.10 -33.78 -12.17
CA SER A 13 15.95 -34.97 -12.38
C SER A 13 17.29 -34.97 -11.61
N ARG A 14 17.51 -34.03 -10.69
CA ARG A 14 18.73 -33.96 -9.87
C ARG A 14 18.55 -34.34 -8.38
N TRP A 15 17.34 -34.70 -7.97
CA TRP A 15 17.05 -35.11 -6.58
C TRP A 15 16.75 -36.61 -6.40
N GLU A 16 16.64 -37.39 -7.49
CA GLU A 16 16.29 -38.83 -7.44
C GLU A 16 17.49 -39.79 -7.59
N ARG A 17 18.75 -39.33 -7.48
CA ARG A 17 19.94 -40.19 -7.67
C ARG A 17 20.77 -40.52 -6.43
N VAL A 18 20.24 -40.36 -5.22
CA VAL A 18 20.84 -40.96 -4.02
C VAL A 18 19.85 -41.96 -3.44
N GLY A 19 19.88 -43.17 -3.97
CA GLY A 19 19.16 -44.30 -3.42
C GLY A 19 19.77 -44.69 -2.08
N CYS A 20 19.06 -44.39 -0.99
CA CYS A 20 19.27 -45.04 0.30
C CYS A 20 18.27 -46.19 0.43
N SER A 21 18.62 -47.34 -0.17
CA SER A 21 18.10 -48.63 0.30
C SER A 21 19.20 -49.25 1.14
N ALA A 22 19.11 -49.13 2.47
CA ALA A 22 20.02 -49.80 3.38
C ALA A 22 19.33 -51.05 3.93
N THR A 23 19.47 -52.16 3.20
CA THR A 23 19.25 -53.51 3.73
C THR A 23 20.36 -53.81 4.72
N VAL A 24 20.05 -53.91 6.01
CA VAL A 24 21.02 -54.27 7.05
C VAL A 24 21.10 -55.80 7.13
N THR A 25 22.17 -56.39 6.58
CA THR A 25 22.57 -57.76 6.90
C THR A 25 23.35 -57.76 8.20
N SER A 26 22.78 -58.40 9.21
CA SER A 26 23.42 -58.64 10.51
C SER A 26 24.46 -59.76 10.40
N THR A 27 25.68 -59.51 10.88
CA THR A 27 26.55 -60.57 11.41
C THR A 27 27.14 -60.13 12.76
N LEU A 28 26.83 -60.94 13.77
CA LEU A 28 27.26 -60.86 15.16
C LEU A 28 28.80 -60.87 15.31
N LYS A 29 29.30 -60.12 16.31
CA LYS A 29 30.09 -60.74 17.39
C LYS A 29 30.03 -59.88 18.66
N TRP A 30 29.38 -60.44 19.66
CA TRP A 30 29.23 -59.93 21.03
C TRP A 30 30.53 -60.07 21.83
N ARG A 31 30.86 -59.06 22.65
CA ARG A 31 31.45 -59.19 24.00
C ARG A 31 31.23 -57.87 24.78
N GLY A 32 30.48 -57.92 25.89
CA GLY A 32 30.62 -57.00 27.03
C GLY A 32 29.65 -55.81 27.17
N LEU A 33 28.49 -56.06 27.80
CA LEU A 33 27.70 -55.24 28.74
C LEU A 33 27.83 -53.69 28.76
N ILE A 34 26.78 -52.99 28.27
CA ILE A 34 25.85 -52.01 28.93
C ILE A 34 25.06 -51.30 27.80
N PRO A 35 23.71 -51.18 27.87
CA PRO A 35 22.90 -50.69 26.75
C PRO A 35 22.83 -49.15 26.72
N ILE A 36 23.21 -48.54 25.60
CA ILE A 36 22.78 -47.16 25.27
C ILE A 36 21.71 -47.26 24.19
N SER A 37 20.47 -47.54 24.61
CA SER A 37 19.30 -47.24 23.79
C SER A 37 19.09 -45.74 23.80
N HIS A 38 19.59 -45.03 22.79
CA HIS A 38 19.04 -43.78 22.23
C HIS A 38 19.98 -43.26 21.10
N SER A 39 20.10 -44.04 20.03
CA SER A 39 20.71 -43.60 18.77
C SER A 39 19.62 -43.64 17.71
N LEU A 40 19.03 -42.46 17.45
CA LEU A 40 18.21 -42.05 16.29
C LEU A 40 17.48 -40.72 16.61
N ALA A 41 17.13 -40.50 17.89
CA ALA A 41 16.53 -39.24 18.36
C ALA A 41 17.56 -38.10 18.50
N SER A 42 18.82 -38.41 18.77
CA SER A 42 19.90 -37.45 19.03
C SER A 42 20.47 -36.81 17.75
N ALA A 43 20.55 -37.55 16.64
CA ALA A 43 21.01 -37.00 15.36
C ALA A 43 19.97 -36.07 14.70
N SER A 44 18.68 -36.39 14.86
CA SER A 44 17.57 -35.55 14.36
C SER A 44 17.35 -34.30 15.22
N ALA A 45 17.68 -34.34 16.52
CA ALA A 45 17.69 -33.17 17.39
C ALA A 45 18.86 -32.21 17.10
N MET A 46 20.06 -32.72 16.80
CA MET A 46 21.23 -31.90 16.45
C MET A 46 21.05 -31.12 15.14
N ALA A 47 20.31 -31.66 14.17
CA ALA A 47 20.01 -30.98 12.91
C ALA A 47 19.00 -29.82 13.04
N ARG A 48 18.34 -29.65 14.20
CA ARG A 48 17.26 -28.66 14.39
C ARG A 48 17.63 -27.47 15.28
N SER A 49 18.83 -27.41 15.86
CA SER A 49 19.22 -26.33 16.78
C SER A 49 20.65 -25.81 16.51
N PRO A 50 20.82 -24.62 15.89
CA PRO A 50 22.14 -24.03 15.59
C PRO A 50 23.03 -23.81 16.84
N THR A 51 22.42 -23.59 17.99
CA THR A 51 23.06 -23.40 19.30
C THR A 51 23.76 -24.64 19.84
N LEU A 52 23.23 -25.84 19.57
CA LEU A 52 23.85 -27.10 19.98
C LEU A 52 25.08 -27.43 19.13
N MET A 53 25.05 -27.12 17.84
CA MET A 53 26.22 -27.21 16.95
C MET A 53 27.34 -26.25 17.37
N ARG A 54 27.03 -25.01 17.78
CA ARG A 54 28.06 -24.07 18.30
C ARG A 54 28.71 -24.55 19.59
N ARG A 55 27.93 -25.13 20.54
CA ARG A 55 28.50 -25.73 21.76
C ARG A 55 29.42 -26.92 21.43
N TYR A 56 29.04 -27.75 20.48
CA TYR A 56 29.83 -28.92 20.07
C TYR A 56 31.13 -28.52 19.35
N ALA A 57 31.05 -27.55 18.42
CA ALA A 57 32.23 -27.00 17.75
C ALA A 57 33.19 -26.28 18.72
N GLY A 58 32.65 -25.60 19.73
CA GLY A 58 33.45 -24.96 20.80
C GLY A 58 34.14 -25.95 21.74
N GLN A 59 33.59 -27.15 21.94
CA GLN A 59 34.23 -28.21 22.71
C GLN A 59 35.37 -28.91 21.95
N VAL A 60 35.27 -29.02 20.62
CA VAL A 60 36.35 -29.57 19.77
C VAL A 60 37.57 -28.62 19.72
N ALA A 61 37.37 -27.31 19.88
CA ALA A 61 38.46 -26.33 19.88
C ALA A 61 39.28 -26.26 21.20
N LYS A 62 38.76 -26.83 22.31
CA LYS A 62 39.51 -26.97 23.56
C LYS A 62 40.02 -28.40 23.68
N GLY A 63 41.20 -28.64 23.12
CA GLY A 63 41.84 -29.95 23.10
C GLY A 63 42.08 -30.52 24.50
N GLU A 64 41.36 -31.60 24.83
CA GLU A 64 41.84 -32.59 25.79
C GLU A 64 42.56 -33.71 25.03
N ARG A 65 43.79 -33.98 25.48
CA ARG A 65 44.76 -34.84 24.82
C ARG A 65 44.23 -36.26 24.67
N GLY A 66 44.27 -36.78 23.43
CA GLY A 66 44.32 -38.24 23.19
C GLY A 66 43.27 -38.87 22.29
N ILE A 67 42.46 -38.11 21.53
CA ILE A 67 41.50 -38.70 20.57
C ILE A 67 41.72 -38.11 19.17
N SER A 68 42.24 -38.91 18.25
CA SER A 68 42.20 -38.59 16.82
C SER A 68 40.79 -38.86 16.31
N VAL A 69 39.98 -37.81 16.16
CA VAL A 69 38.67 -37.91 15.52
C VAL A 69 38.87 -37.72 14.02
N THR A 70 38.75 -38.80 13.24
CA THR A 70 38.67 -38.73 11.78
C THR A 70 37.32 -38.16 11.41
N VAL A 71 37.27 -36.86 11.10
CA VAL A 71 36.06 -36.20 10.60
C VAL A 71 35.81 -36.71 9.18
N SER A 72 34.64 -37.32 8.96
CA SER A 72 34.25 -37.84 7.64
C SER A 72 34.21 -36.69 6.60
N PRO A 73 34.66 -36.91 5.34
CA PRO A 73 34.69 -35.90 4.27
C PRO A 73 33.33 -35.22 4.00
N LEU A 74 32.24 -35.85 4.43
CA LEU A 74 30.88 -35.31 4.37
C LEU A 74 30.68 -34.09 5.27
N VAL A 75 31.34 -33.99 6.43
CA VAL A 75 31.15 -32.87 7.37
C VAL A 75 31.87 -31.61 6.87
N GLU A 76 33.05 -31.74 6.26
CA GLU A 76 33.73 -30.63 5.57
C GLU A 76 32.94 -30.16 4.34
N SER A 77 32.35 -31.09 3.59
CA SER A 77 31.49 -30.77 2.44
C SER A 77 30.19 -30.06 2.88
N PHE A 78 29.63 -30.41 4.02
CA PHE A 78 28.45 -29.72 4.59
C PHE A 78 28.79 -28.35 5.20
N ALA A 79 29.94 -28.19 5.84
CA ALA A 79 30.39 -26.89 6.35
C ALA A 79 30.70 -25.92 5.20
N SER A 80 31.32 -26.40 4.12
CA SER A 80 31.54 -25.65 2.88
C SER A 80 30.22 -25.32 2.17
N ALA A 81 29.24 -26.23 2.19
CA ALA A 81 27.90 -25.97 1.64
C ALA A 81 27.09 -24.97 2.49
N TYR A 82 27.28 -24.94 3.81
CA TYR A 82 26.61 -23.97 4.69
C TYR A 82 27.17 -22.55 4.52
N ASP A 83 28.46 -22.40 4.25
CA ASP A 83 29.08 -21.11 3.92
C ASP A 83 28.60 -20.57 2.55
N HIS A 84 28.05 -21.44 1.70
CA HIS A 84 27.43 -21.09 0.40
C HIS A 84 25.92 -20.80 0.46
N VAL A 85 25.28 -20.88 1.64
CA VAL A 85 23.90 -20.38 1.86
C VAL A 85 23.93 -19.03 2.58
N ARG A 86 24.92 -18.18 2.26
CA ARG A 86 24.74 -16.75 2.42
C ARG A 86 23.83 -16.24 1.31
N PRO A 87 22.82 -15.41 1.59
CA PRO A 87 22.03 -14.78 0.54
C PRO A 87 22.98 -14.07 -0.45
N ALA A 88 22.69 -14.22 -1.74
CA ALA A 88 23.54 -13.82 -2.85
C ALA A 88 24.26 -12.47 -2.64
N PRO A 89 25.55 -12.35 -3.00
CA PRO A 89 26.42 -11.21 -2.68
C PRO A 89 26.04 -9.88 -3.36
N ILE A 90 24.97 -9.85 -4.14
CA ILE A 90 24.46 -8.63 -4.79
C ILE A 90 23.72 -7.73 -3.79
N LEU A 91 23.06 -8.30 -2.76
CA LEU A 91 22.40 -7.51 -1.72
C LEU A 91 23.38 -7.03 -0.62
N ALA A 92 24.52 -7.70 -0.45
CA ALA A 92 25.50 -7.39 0.58
C ALA A 92 26.46 -6.23 0.25
N ARG A 93 26.40 -5.67 -0.97
CA ARG A 93 27.30 -4.59 -1.44
C ARG A 93 26.62 -3.24 -1.67
N MET A 94 25.42 -3.03 -1.13
CA MET A 94 24.75 -1.73 -1.24
C MET A 94 25.05 -0.89 0.00
N SER A 95 25.43 0.37 -0.19
CA SER A 95 25.59 1.27 0.96
C SER A 95 24.25 1.39 1.71
N PRO A 96 24.26 1.53 3.05
CA PRO A 96 23.04 1.64 3.85
C PRO A 96 22.07 2.72 3.35
N TRP A 97 22.62 3.79 2.78
CA TRP A 97 21.88 4.89 2.16
C TRP A 97 21.07 4.48 0.92
N ILE A 98 21.66 3.68 0.03
CA ILE A 98 20.97 3.22 -1.19
C ILE A 98 19.92 2.16 -0.83
N TRP A 99 20.22 1.30 0.15
CA TRP A 99 19.24 0.34 0.66
C TRP A 99 18.00 1.06 1.21
N SER A 100 18.20 2.09 2.05
CA SER A 100 17.12 2.87 2.63
C SER A 100 16.28 3.59 1.57
N GLY A 101 16.92 4.13 0.53
CA GLY A 101 16.24 4.75 -0.60
C GLY A 101 15.39 3.77 -1.43
N ARG A 102 15.92 2.56 -1.70
CA ARG A 102 15.15 1.51 -2.39
C ARG A 102 13.95 1.06 -1.57
N THR A 103 14.15 0.82 -0.28
CA THR A 103 13.07 0.43 0.65
C THR A 103 12.01 1.52 0.73
N ALA A 104 12.40 2.80 0.75
CA ALA A 104 11.47 3.92 0.72
C ALA A 104 10.60 3.93 -0.55
N VAL A 105 11.20 3.71 -1.72
CA VAL A 105 10.46 3.66 -3.00
C VAL A 105 9.46 2.50 -3.02
N LEU A 106 9.86 1.33 -2.54
CA LEU A 106 8.98 0.16 -2.48
C LEU A 106 7.83 0.37 -1.49
N LEU A 107 8.13 0.75 -0.24
CA LEU A 107 7.12 0.98 0.79
C LEU A 107 6.19 2.13 0.43
N GLY A 108 6.74 3.26 -0.05
CA GLY A 108 5.97 4.43 -0.46
C GLY A 108 5.11 4.16 -1.70
N GLY A 109 5.65 3.45 -2.68
CA GLY A 109 4.92 3.02 -3.88
C GLY A 109 3.76 2.08 -3.55
N THR A 110 4.01 1.04 -2.75
CA THR A 110 2.96 0.12 -2.28
C THR A 110 1.91 0.87 -1.46
N SER A 111 2.32 1.76 -0.55
CA SER A 111 1.38 2.58 0.24
C SER A 111 0.53 3.47 -0.66
N PHE A 112 1.11 4.08 -1.70
CA PHE A 112 0.35 4.86 -2.67
C PHE A 112 -0.66 4.00 -3.43
N ILE A 113 -0.28 2.80 -3.89
CA ILE A 113 -1.19 1.88 -4.60
C ILE A 113 -2.38 1.50 -3.69
N ILE A 114 -2.12 1.14 -2.43
CA ILE A 114 -3.16 0.80 -1.45
C ILE A 114 -4.09 1.99 -1.21
N LEU A 115 -3.52 3.19 -1.06
CA LEU A 115 -4.28 4.41 -0.78
C LEU A 115 -4.86 5.07 -2.04
N TRP A 116 -4.52 4.60 -3.24
CA TRP A 116 -4.91 5.23 -4.50
C TRP A 116 -6.42 5.27 -4.66
N LEU A 117 -7.09 4.15 -4.39
CA LEU A 117 -8.54 4.04 -4.47
C LEU A 117 -9.27 5.00 -3.52
N PRO A 118 -9.03 4.96 -2.18
CA PRO A 118 -9.70 5.88 -1.26
C PRO A 118 -9.31 7.34 -1.54
N MET A 119 -8.07 7.62 -1.96
CA MET A 119 -7.65 8.96 -2.35
C MET A 119 -8.45 9.46 -3.56
N LEU A 120 -8.56 8.65 -4.62
CA LEU A 120 -9.31 8.99 -5.82
C LEU A 120 -10.78 9.28 -5.50
N VAL A 121 -11.43 8.40 -4.72
CA VAL A 121 -12.80 8.60 -4.25
C VAL A 121 -12.90 9.88 -3.42
N PHE A 122 -11.95 10.13 -2.51
CA PHE A 122 -11.89 11.36 -1.74
C PHE A 122 -11.78 12.60 -2.63
N GLN A 123 -10.93 12.61 -3.65
CA GLN A 123 -10.81 13.73 -4.59
C GLN A 123 -12.13 14.01 -5.32
N TYR A 124 -12.79 12.97 -5.83
CA TYR A 124 -14.11 13.14 -6.47
C TYR A 124 -15.20 13.57 -5.49
N ARG A 125 -15.19 13.07 -4.26
CA ARG A 125 -16.15 13.48 -3.23
C ARG A 125 -15.90 14.90 -2.74
N ARG A 126 -14.64 15.35 -2.64
CA ARG A 126 -14.28 16.67 -2.11
C ARG A 126 -14.28 17.76 -3.18
N TRP A 127 -13.85 17.45 -4.41
CA TRP A 127 -13.61 18.42 -5.49
C TRP A 127 -14.42 18.14 -6.76
N GLY A 128 -15.17 17.03 -6.84
CA GLY A 128 -16.00 16.67 -8.00
C GLY A 128 -15.20 16.19 -9.22
N SER A 129 -13.87 16.14 -9.12
CA SER A 129 -12.95 15.62 -10.12
C SER A 129 -11.63 15.28 -9.47
N TRP A 130 -10.88 14.37 -10.07
CA TRP A 130 -9.48 14.18 -9.71
C TRP A 130 -8.62 15.28 -10.32
N ASN A 131 -7.47 15.54 -9.71
CA ASN A 131 -6.49 16.50 -10.20
C ASN A 131 -5.11 15.83 -10.22
N LEU A 132 -4.46 15.82 -11.39
CA LEU A 132 -3.17 15.15 -11.57
C LEU A 132 -2.09 15.71 -10.64
N ALA A 133 -1.97 17.03 -10.49
CA ALA A 133 -1.00 17.65 -9.59
C ALA A 133 -1.20 17.21 -8.14
N ARG A 134 -2.46 17.11 -7.68
CA ARG A 134 -2.75 16.61 -6.32
C ARG A 134 -2.54 15.11 -6.17
N MET A 135 -2.73 14.34 -7.24
CA MET A 135 -2.43 12.91 -7.26
C MET A 135 -0.91 12.67 -7.18
N LEU A 136 -0.11 13.40 -7.97
CA LEU A 136 1.35 13.38 -7.90
C LEU A 136 1.85 13.87 -6.54
N GLY A 137 1.22 14.90 -5.97
CA GLY A 137 1.51 15.34 -4.61
C GLY A 137 1.22 14.25 -3.57
N SER A 138 0.16 13.47 -3.75
CA SER A 138 -0.15 12.34 -2.86
C SER A 138 0.89 11.22 -2.98
N LEU A 139 1.36 10.90 -4.20
CA LEU A 139 2.47 9.98 -4.42
C LEU A 139 3.75 10.48 -3.75
N ALA A 140 4.08 11.76 -3.91
CA ALA A 140 5.24 12.39 -3.29
C ALA A 140 5.16 12.32 -1.76
N VAL A 141 3.98 12.56 -1.16
CA VAL A 141 3.76 12.41 0.29
C VAL A 141 3.97 10.96 0.74
N SER A 142 3.47 9.96 -0.01
CA SER A 142 3.68 8.55 0.33
C SER A 142 5.15 8.14 0.26
N LEU A 143 5.86 8.56 -0.79
CA LEU A 143 7.30 8.32 -0.94
C LEU A 143 8.10 9.02 0.15
N TYR A 144 7.76 10.26 0.46
CA TYR A 144 8.40 11.04 1.52
C TYR A 144 8.18 10.41 2.90
N GLY A 145 6.95 10.03 3.25
CA GLY A 145 6.65 9.37 4.52
C GLY A 145 7.42 8.06 4.68
N ALA A 146 7.51 7.27 3.61
CA ALA A 146 8.34 6.07 3.60
C ALA A 146 9.83 6.41 3.75
N ALA A 147 10.34 7.41 3.05
CA ALA A 147 11.74 7.85 3.16
C ALA A 147 12.08 8.34 4.57
N LEU A 148 11.17 9.11 5.20
CA LEU A 148 11.34 9.57 6.57
C LEU A 148 11.50 8.37 7.52
N ILE A 149 10.64 7.35 7.40
CA ILE A 149 10.73 6.12 8.20
C ILE A 149 12.02 5.36 7.91
N THR A 150 12.36 5.12 6.64
CA THR A 150 13.52 4.28 6.32
C THR A 150 14.84 4.94 6.69
N TYR A 151 15.02 6.24 6.44
CA TYR A 151 16.28 6.93 6.75
C TYR A 151 16.48 7.17 8.25
N THR A 152 15.41 7.17 9.05
CA THR A 152 15.50 7.43 10.49
C THR A 152 15.48 6.16 11.33
N LEU A 153 14.76 5.12 10.92
CA LEU A 153 14.58 3.92 11.72
C LEU A 153 15.27 2.68 11.17
N LEU A 154 15.60 2.64 9.88
CA LEU A 154 16.15 1.46 9.22
C LEU A 154 17.60 1.69 8.72
N PRO A 155 18.40 0.61 8.55
CA PRO A 155 18.12 -0.77 8.95
C PRO A 155 18.16 -0.94 10.47
N LEU A 156 17.33 -1.86 10.96
CA LEU A 156 17.37 -2.26 12.37
C LEU A 156 18.64 -3.09 12.62
N PRO A 157 19.42 -2.80 13.68
CA PRO A 157 20.64 -3.54 13.97
C PRO A 157 20.37 -4.96 14.47
N ASP A 158 21.34 -5.85 14.31
CA ASP A 158 21.31 -7.18 14.91
C ASP A 158 21.40 -7.05 16.44
N PRO A 159 20.43 -7.56 17.22
CA PRO A 159 20.46 -7.50 18.68
C PRO A 159 21.74 -8.08 19.30
N GLU A 160 22.34 -9.10 18.69
CA GLU A 160 23.57 -9.72 19.21
C GLU A 160 24.82 -8.84 19.01
N ALA A 161 24.76 -7.88 18.06
CA ALA A 161 25.86 -6.97 17.75
C ALA A 161 25.74 -5.61 18.45
N LEU A 162 24.69 -5.41 19.27
CA LEU A 162 24.43 -4.13 19.91
C LEU A 162 25.27 -3.97 21.18
N ASP A 163 26.14 -2.96 21.21
CA ASP A 163 26.84 -2.58 22.44
C ASP A 163 25.91 -1.82 23.38
N CYS A 164 25.51 -2.51 24.44
CA CYS A 164 24.67 -1.99 25.52
C CYS A 164 25.43 -1.80 26.83
N ALA A 165 26.76 -1.60 26.79
CA ALA A 165 27.51 -1.25 27.98
C ALA A 165 26.92 0.02 28.64
N PRO A 166 26.87 0.10 29.99
CA PRO A 166 26.40 1.28 30.69
C PRO A 166 27.17 2.53 30.22
N GLY A 167 26.44 3.54 29.75
CA GLY A 167 27.06 4.77 29.24
C GLY A 167 27.36 4.80 27.74
N ALA A 168 27.35 3.67 27.02
CA ALA A 168 27.76 3.61 25.62
C ALA A 168 26.92 4.50 24.68
N ARG A 169 25.67 4.79 25.04
CA ARG A 169 24.69 5.53 24.21
C ARG A 169 23.79 6.45 25.05
N THR A 170 24.37 7.15 26.02
CA THR A 170 23.64 8.15 26.82
C THR A 170 23.13 9.28 25.92
N PRO A 171 21.87 9.70 26.03
CA PRO A 171 21.31 10.77 25.22
C PRO A 171 22.17 12.04 25.26
N GLN A 172 22.37 12.66 24.09
CA GLN A 172 22.98 13.99 24.00
C GLN A 172 21.90 15.04 24.24
N LEU A 173 22.00 15.76 25.36
CA LEU A 173 21.02 16.78 25.75
C LEU A 173 21.59 18.20 25.72
N THR A 174 22.87 18.37 25.36
CA THR A 174 23.49 19.69 25.23
C THR A 174 23.11 20.31 23.89
N PRO A 175 22.32 21.40 23.87
CA PRO A 175 21.90 22.02 22.62
C PRO A 175 23.07 22.75 21.93
N PHE A 176 23.04 22.74 20.60
CA PHE A 176 24.01 23.35 19.69
C PHE A 176 25.44 22.79 19.77
N ARG A 177 25.62 21.58 20.30
CA ARG A 177 26.93 20.90 20.29
C ARG A 177 27.43 20.66 18.87
N MET A 178 26.52 20.43 17.92
CA MET A 178 26.82 20.28 16.49
C MET A 178 27.67 21.42 15.92
N ILE A 179 27.59 22.65 16.48
CA ILE A 179 28.40 23.78 16.03
C ILE A 179 29.87 23.53 16.37
N GLY A 180 30.16 23.19 17.63
CA GLY A 180 31.51 22.86 18.07
C GLY A 180 32.07 21.63 17.36
N ASP A 181 31.24 20.63 17.07
CA ASP A 181 31.67 19.44 16.32
C ASP A 181 32.05 19.80 14.86
N ILE A 182 31.33 20.73 14.22
CA ILE A 182 31.67 21.23 12.88
C ILE A 182 32.93 22.09 12.90
N GLU A 183 33.10 22.95 13.91
CA GLU A 183 34.29 23.78 14.11
C GLU A 183 35.55 22.91 14.27
N ALA A 184 35.50 21.88 15.11
CA ALA A 184 36.61 20.93 15.29
C ALA A 184 36.98 20.19 13.98
N VAL A 185 35.98 19.84 13.16
CA VAL A 185 36.22 19.23 11.84
C VAL A 185 36.83 20.24 10.87
N LEU A 186 36.43 21.52 10.94
CA LEU A 186 37.01 22.58 10.12
C LEU A 186 38.48 22.84 10.49
N GLU A 187 38.79 22.93 11.78
CA GLU A 187 40.16 23.10 12.28
C GLU A 187 41.06 21.92 11.86
N SER A 188 40.58 20.68 12.01
CA SER A 188 41.36 19.49 11.64
C SER A 188 41.56 19.31 10.14
N ARG A 189 40.62 19.74 9.29
CA ARG A 189 40.70 19.59 7.83
C ARG A 189 41.29 20.79 7.10
N GLY A 190 41.32 21.96 7.74
CA GLY A 190 41.86 23.21 7.18
C GLY A 190 41.15 23.72 5.91
N SER A 191 39.99 23.16 5.54
CA SER A 191 39.29 23.49 4.30
C SER A 191 37.77 23.34 4.44
N VAL A 192 37.05 24.42 4.13
CA VAL A 192 35.57 24.47 4.17
C VAL A 192 34.95 23.41 3.25
N ILE A 193 35.49 23.21 2.04
CA ILE A 193 34.97 22.22 1.09
C ILE A 193 35.14 20.80 1.65
N SER A 194 36.25 20.53 2.34
CA SER A 194 36.49 19.24 2.98
C SER A 194 35.54 19.01 4.16
N THR A 195 35.23 20.06 4.92
CA THR A 195 34.23 20.03 6.01
C THR A 195 32.82 19.79 5.49
N MET A 196 32.42 20.41 4.38
CA MET A 196 31.10 20.18 3.77
C MET A 196 30.90 18.75 3.27
N ARG A 197 32.00 18.01 3.03
CA ARG A 197 31.99 16.59 2.66
C ARG A 197 32.17 15.67 3.88
N SER A 198 32.32 16.22 5.08
CA SER A 198 32.45 15.43 6.30
C SER A 198 31.11 14.85 6.72
N PHE A 199 31.14 13.72 7.43
CA PHE A 199 29.95 13.08 7.97
C PHE A 199 29.19 14.02 8.93
N THR A 200 29.91 14.72 9.82
CA THR A 200 29.34 15.65 10.81
C THR A 200 28.50 16.75 10.16
N PHE A 201 29.03 17.41 9.12
CA PHE A 201 28.29 18.45 8.40
C PHE A 201 27.09 17.87 7.63
N LEU A 202 27.30 16.74 6.94
CA LEU A 202 26.25 16.11 6.14
C LEU A 202 25.10 15.59 7.00
N GLN A 203 25.35 15.14 8.23
CA GLN A 203 24.30 14.74 9.18
C GLN A 203 23.37 15.93 9.47
N VAL A 204 23.92 17.07 9.89
CA VAL A 204 23.16 18.30 10.18
C VAL A 204 22.40 18.77 8.93
N ALA A 205 23.07 18.83 7.78
CA ALA A 205 22.46 19.27 6.54
C ALA A 205 21.32 18.35 6.08
N PHE A 206 21.50 17.03 6.17
CA PHE A 206 20.47 16.08 5.76
C PHE A 206 19.29 16.02 6.73
N ASN A 207 19.48 16.24 8.02
CA ASN A 207 18.38 16.36 8.98
C ASN A 207 17.47 17.54 8.62
N VAL A 208 18.05 18.72 8.36
CA VAL A 208 17.30 19.88 7.87
C VAL A 208 16.58 19.55 6.55
N LEU A 209 17.30 19.01 5.57
CA LEU A 209 16.73 18.69 4.25
C LEU A 209 15.62 17.64 4.32
N LEU A 210 15.72 16.67 5.22
CA LEU A 210 14.73 15.61 5.42
C LEU A 210 13.40 16.17 5.95
N PHE A 211 13.43 17.27 6.71
CA PHE A 211 12.21 17.90 7.25
C PHE A 211 11.69 19.09 6.43
N VAL A 212 12.44 19.61 5.46
CA VAL A 212 11.92 20.62 4.51
C VAL A 212 10.63 20.17 3.81
N PRO A 213 10.52 18.93 3.26
CA PRO A 213 9.27 18.46 2.68
C PRO A 213 8.11 18.44 3.66
N TRP A 214 8.33 18.11 4.94
CA TRP A 214 7.29 18.17 5.97
C TRP A 214 6.66 19.56 6.05
N GLY A 215 7.51 20.59 6.15
CA GLY A 215 7.08 21.98 6.18
C GLY A 215 6.25 22.37 4.95
N ILE A 216 6.71 21.98 3.75
CA ILE A 216 6.04 22.25 2.49
C ILE A 216 4.66 21.58 2.43
N ILE A 217 4.60 20.29 2.77
CA ILE A 217 3.39 19.47 2.74
C ILE A 217 2.36 20.04 3.72
N MET A 218 2.73 20.25 4.98
CA MET A 218 1.82 20.74 6.01
C MET A 218 1.32 22.15 5.68
N ARG A 219 2.22 23.08 5.31
CA ARG A 219 1.86 24.47 5.06
C ARG A 219 0.96 24.65 3.84
N ARG A 220 1.26 23.95 2.75
CA ARG A 220 0.66 24.25 1.43
C ARG A 220 -0.17 23.10 0.86
N PHE A 221 0.29 21.85 0.93
CA PHE A 221 -0.50 20.70 0.45
C PHE A 221 -1.75 20.44 1.33
N LEU A 222 -1.57 20.48 2.66
CA LEU A 222 -2.60 20.27 3.68
C LEU A 222 -3.20 21.56 4.24
N ARG A 223 -2.67 22.73 3.84
CA ARG A 223 -3.13 24.07 4.25
C ARG A 223 -3.20 24.28 5.76
N ARG A 224 -2.21 23.81 6.51
CA ARG A 224 -2.09 24.04 7.95
C ARG A 224 -1.41 25.39 8.25
N GLY A 225 -1.69 25.93 9.43
CA GLY A 225 -1.07 27.16 9.93
C GLY A 225 0.43 26.98 10.17
N PHE A 226 1.17 28.08 10.23
CA PHE A 226 2.63 28.06 10.38
C PHE A 226 3.06 27.39 11.70
N LEU A 227 2.48 27.81 12.83
CA LEU A 227 2.78 27.23 14.15
C LEU A 227 2.49 25.73 14.21
N LEU A 228 1.34 25.31 13.67
CA LEU A 228 0.98 23.89 13.62
C LEU A 228 1.97 23.11 12.74
N THR A 229 2.44 23.69 11.63
CA THR A 229 3.39 23.04 10.73
C THR A 229 4.73 22.78 11.40
N VAL A 230 5.29 23.80 12.06
CA VAL A 230 6.57 23.68 12.77
C VAL A 230 6.41 22.78 13.99
N GLY A 231 5.33 22.97 14.77
CA GLY A 231 5.04 22.17 15.95
C GLY A 231 4.87 20.68 15.63
N THR A 232 4.20 20.31 14.54
CA THR A 232 4.11 18.89 14.16
C THR A 232 5.43 18.35 13.61
N GLY A 233 6.27 19.19 13.00
CA GLY A 233 7.63 18.79 12.61
C GLY A 233 8.47 18.43 13.85
N PHE A 234 8.43 19.29 14.87
CA PHE A 234 9.06 19.02 16.16
C PHE A 234 8.51 17.74 16.80
N MET A 235 7.18 17.55 16.85
CA MET A 235 6.57 16.35 17.43
C MET A 235 6.97 15.06 16.69
N VAL A 236 7.07 15.09 15.37
CA VAL A 236 7.53 13.94 14.59
C VAL A 236 9.01 13.66 14.83
N SER A 237 9.85 14.69 14.88
CA SER A 237 11.25 14.53 15.25
C SER A 237 11.39 13.94 16.66
N LEU A 238 10.60 14.43 17.63
CA LEU A 238 10.56 13.91 18.99
C LEU A 238 10.11 12.44 19.02
N ALA A 239 9.11 12.07 18.23
CA ALA A 239 8.69 10.67 18.10
C ALA A 239 9.81 9.79 17.54
N ILE A 240 10.60 10.28 16.59
CA ILE A 240 11.76 9.56 16.03
C ILE A 240 12.86 9.39 17.10
N GLU A 241 13.29 10.48 17.74
CA GLU A 241 14.35 10.46 18.76
C GLU A 241 13.95 9.60 19.97
N THR A 242 12.69 9.69 20.42
CA THR A 242 12.18 8.82 21.50
C THR A 242 12.13 7.36 21.06
N THR A 243 11.71 7.08 19.83
CA THR A 243 11.71 5.71 19.30
C THR A 243 13.14 5.16 19.23
N GLN A 244 14.14 5.96 18.85
CA GLN A 244 15.54 5.52 18.83
C GLN A 244 16.15 5.37 20.24
N GLY A 245 15.97 6.39 21.10
CA GLY A 245 16.52 6.45 22.45
C GLY A 245 15.91 5.42 23.40
N THR A 246 14.66 5.01 23.17
CA THR A 246 14.03 3.89 23.88
C THR A 246 14.38 2.52 23.28
N GLY A 247 15.20 2.49 22.23
CA GLY A 247 15.59 1.25 21.55
C GLY A 247 14.44 0.62 20.76
N LEU A 248 13.50 1.41 20.23
CA LEU A 248 12.21 0.97 19.70
C LEU A 248 11.33 0.39 20.82
N TRP A 249 11.04 1.21 21.82
CA TRP A 249 10.06 0.92 22.87
C TRP A 249 10.31 -0.37 23.65
N GLY A 250 11.59 -0.69 23.91
CA GLY A 250 11.99 -1.87 24.68
C GLY A 250 12.10 -3.17 23.88
N ILE A 251 11.99 -3.13 22.55
CA ILE A 251 12.33 -4.27 21.70
C ILE A 251 13.83 -4.58 21.79
N TYR A 252 14.66 -3.54 21.84
CA TYR A 252 16.09 -3.67 22.09
C TYR A 252 16.42 -3.42 23.57
N PRO A 253 17.46 -4.09 24.11
CA PRO A 253 17.86 -3.95 25.51
C PRO A 253 18.44 -2.56 25.86
N CYS A 254 18.83 -1.78 24.86
CA CYS A 254 19.29 -0.39 25.00
C CYS A 254 18.99 0.43 23.74
N ALA A 255 19.29 1.74 23.79
CA ALA A 255 19.16 2.64 22.64
C ALA A 255 19.95 2.11 21.44
N TYR A 256 19.29 1.89 20.31
CA TYR A 256 20.00 1.36 19.14
C TYR A 256 20.65 2.47 18.28
N ARG A 257 20.34 3.75 18.58
CA ARG A 257 20.98 4.96 18.06
C ARG A 257 21.01 6.03 19.16
N LEU A 258 21.98 6.94 19.11
CA LEU A 258 22.11 8.05 20.05
C LEU A 258 20.94 9.01 19.83
N ALA A 259 20.13 9.26 20.87
CA ALA A 259 19.12 10.31 20.83
C ALA A 259 19.81 11.67 21.02
N ASP A 260 19.54 12.61 20.12
CA ASP A 260 20.25 13.89 20.06
C ASP A 260 19.29 15.09 20.01
N VAL A 261 19.44 16.02 20.95
CA VAL A 261 18.67 17.28 20.96
C VAL A 261 18.98 18.14 19.74
N ASP A 262 20.18 18.03 19.15
CA ASP A 262 20.53 18.77 17.94
C ASP A 262 19.81 18.21 16.70
N ASP A 263 19.51 16.91 16.68
CA ASP A 263 18.66 16.31 15.65
C ASP A 263 17.23 16.87 15.74
N LEU A 264 16.69 17.08 16.96
CA LEU A 264 15.40 17.77 17.14
C LEU A 264 15.42 19.20 16.60
N ILE A 265 16.47 19.97 16.92
CA ILE A 265 16.61 21.37 16.51
C ILE A 265 16.72 21.46 14.98
N THR A 266 17.58 20.65 14.37
CA THR A 266 17.84 20.66 12.93
C THR A 266 16.63 20.20 12.12
N ASN A 267 15.96 19.12 12.53
CA ASN A 267 14.71 18.67 11.91
C ASN A 267 13.59 19.71 12.03
N THR A 268 13.44 20.34 13.21
CA THR A 268 12.46 21.42 13.42
C THR A 268 12.79 22.64 12.56
N GLY A 269 14.08 22.98 12.44
CA GLY A 269 14.58 24.01 11.52
C GLY A 269 14.27 23.70 10.06
N GLY A 270 14.40 22.43 9.65
CA GLY A 270 13.96 21.94 8.34
C GLY A 270 12.47 22.16 8.10
N ALA A 271 11.62 21.80 9.07
CA ALA A 271 10.17 22.02 8.98
C ALA A 271 9.81 23.51 8.89
N LEU A 272 10.51 24.37 9.64
CA LEU A 272 10.38 25.82 9.58
C LEU A 272 10.77 26.36 8.20
N LEU A 273 11.96 26.00 7.70
CA LEU A 273 12.44 26.40 6.38
C LEU A 273 11.46 25.95 5.29
N GLY A 274 11.01 24.70 5.36
CA GLY A 274 10.00 24.14 4.47
C GLY A 274 8.70 24.94 4.49
N ALA A 275 8.22 25.34 5.66
CA ALA A 275 7.01 26.15 5.80
C ALA A 275 7.17 27.56 5.20
N LEU A 276 8.36 28.17 5.31
CA LEU A 276 8.67 29.47 4.71
C LEU A 276 8.67 29.41 3.18
N ILE A 277 9.32 28.39 2.61
CA ILE A 277 9.44 28.26 1.14
C ILE A 277 8.23 27.59 0.48
N ALA A 278 7.31 27.00 1.25
CA ALA A 278 6.15 26.26 0.73
C ALA A 278 5.32 27.01 -0.32
N PRO A 279 5.01 28.32 -0.15
CA PRO A 279 4.24 29.07 -1.15
C PRO A 279 4.98 29.19 -2.49
N LEU A 280 6.31 29.30 -2.46
CA LEU A 280 7.15 29.35 -3.64
C LEU A 280 7.23 27.97 -4.31
N VAL A 281 7.49 26.90 -3.56
CA VAL A 281 7.66 25.55 -4.14
C VAL A 281 6.36 25.00 -4.76
N LEU A 282 5.23 25.24 -4.10
CA LEU A 282 3.91 24.74 -4.52
C LEU A 282 2.99 25.86 -5.04
N TRP A 283 3.58 26.89 -5.66
CA TRP A 283 2.84 28.00 -6.28
C TRP A 283 1.90 27.52 -7.41
N TRP A 284 2.36 26.56 -8.20
CA TRP A 284 1.68 25.95 -9.34
C TRP A 284 0.59 24.94 -8.95
N MET A 285 0.58 24.49 -7.68
CA MET A 285 -0.35 23.45 -7.24
C MET A 285 -1.76 24.02 -7.04
N PRO A 286 -2.81 23.37 -7.60
CA PRO A 286 -4.18 23.81 -7.43
C PRO A 286 -4.63 23.84 -5.98
N ASP A 287 -5.24 24.96 -5.61
CA ASP A 287 -5.71 25.20 -4.27
C ASP A 287 -6.93 24.35 -3.89
N ALA A 288 -6.87 23.67 -2.74
CA ALA A 288 -7.91 22.75 -2.29
C ALA A 288 -9.26 23.43 -2.03
N ALA A 289 -9.27 24.68 -1.56
CA ALA A 289 -10.51 25.41 -1.29
C ALA A 289 -11.16 25.88 -2.59
N THR A 290 -10.36 26.38 -3.53
CA THR A 290 -10.84 26.74 -4.88
C THR A 290 -11.42 25.52 -5.61
N LEU A 291 -10.77 24.36 -5.54
CA LEU A 291 -11.30 23.12 -6.12
C LEU A 291 -12.61 22.67 -5.46
N ALA A 292 -12.74 22.83 -4.15
CA ALA A 292 -13.95 22.47 -3.42
C ALA A 292 -15.16 23.34 -3.81
N LYS A 293 -14.95 24.64 -4.07
CA LYS A 293 -16.02 25.54 -4.55
C LYS A 293 -16.59 25.08 -5.90
N LYS A 294 -15.73 24.55 -6.78
CA LYS A 294 -16.10 24.04 -8.10
C LYS A 294 -16.62 22.60 -8.09
N ARG A 295 -16.87 22.00 -6.92
CA ARG A 295 -17.25 20.58 -6.79
C ARG A 295 -18.52 20.24 -7.58
N LEU A 296 -19.54 21.09 -7.50
CA LEU A 296 -20.86 20.82 -8.08
C LEU A 296 -21.02 21.32 -9.52
N GLU A 297 -19.98 21.93 -10.10
CA GLU A 297 -19.97 22.33 -11.50
C GLU A 297 -20.04 21.08 -12.39
N PRO A 298 -21.01 21.01 -13.33
CA PRO A 298 -21.09 19.89 -14.27
C PRO A 298 -19.86 19.84 -15.18
N ARG A 299 -19.41 18.63 -15.52
CA ARG A 299 -18.22 18.42 -16.35
C ARG A 299 -18.52 17.46 -17.50
N PRO A 300 -17.84 17.61 -18.65
CA PRO A 300 -18.04 16.70 -19.77
C PRO A 300 -17.66 15.26 -19.40
N VAL A 301 -18.25 14.32 -20.11
CA VAL A 301 -17.91 12.89 -20.00
C VAL A 301 -16.72 12.61 -20.91
N THR A 302 -15.55 12.42 -20.32
CA THR A 302 -14.31 12.08 -21.04
C THR A 302 -14.04 10.59 -20.99
N ALA A 303 -13.22 10.08 -21.92
CA ALA A 303 -12.79 8.68 -21.93
C ALA A 303 -12.07 8.31 -20.61
N ILE A 304 -11.19 9.18 -20.13
CA ILE A 304 -10.49 8.98 -18.84
C ILE A 304 -11.49 8.86 -17.70
N ARG A 305 -12.52 9.71 -17.62
CA ARG A 305 -13.54 9.64 -16.56
C ARG A 305 -14.36 8.35 -16.65
N ARG A 306 -14.65 7.87 -17.86
CA ARG A 306 -15.30 6.58 -18.10
C ARG A 306 -14.45 5.40 -17.66
N TRP A 307 -13.19 5.35 -18.08
CA TRP A 307 -12.24 4.32 -17.66
C TRP A 307 -11.99 4.35 -16.16
N THR A 308 -11.94 5.53 -15.55
CA THR A 308 -11.84 5.67 -14.09
C THR A 308 -13.03 4.98 -13.42
N GLY A 309 -14.26 5.26 -13.85
CA GLY A 309 -15.44 4.58 -13.32
C GLY A 309 -15.41 3.06 -13.52
N GLN A 310 -14.97 2.58 -14.69
CA GLN A 310 -14.85 1.14 -14.97
C GLN A 310 -13.77 0.47 -14.11
N LEU A 311 -12.61 1.13 -13.94
CA LEU A 311 -11.53 0.65 -13.08
C LEU A 311 -11.98 0.58 -11.62
N LEU A 312 -12.73 1.58 -11.15
CA LEU A 312 -13.33 1.56 -9.81
C LEU A 312 -14.30 0.37 -9.65
N ASP A 313 -15.16 0.10 -10.65
CA ASP A 313 -16.06 -1.05 -10.61
C ASP A 313 -15.29 -2.39 -10.52
N VAL A 314 -14.22 -2.56 -11.31
CA VAL A 314 -13.36 -3.75 -11.28
C VAL A 314 -12.67 -3.89 -9.93
N VAL A 315 -12.06 -2.82 -9.41
CA VAL A 315 -11.36 -2.85 -8.12
C VAL A 315 -12.32 -3.16 -6.98
N ILE A 316 -13.52 -2.55 -6.96
CA ILE A 316 -14.54 -2.84 -5.95
C ILE A 316 -14.99 -4.30 -6.02
N PHE A 317 -15.17 -4.84 -7.23
CA PHE A 317 -15.47 -6.27 -7.40
C PHE A 317 -14.35 -7.16 -6.88
N LEU A 318 -13.10 -6.91 -7.26
CA LEU A 318 -11.95 -7.71 -6.81
C LEU A 318 -11.75 -7.66 -5.29
N LEU A 319 -11.94 -6.49 -4.66
CA LEU A 319 -11.86 -6.36 -3.21
C LEU A 319 -13.01 -7.11 -2.51
N THR A 320 -14.24 -6.98 -3.03
CA THR A 320 -15.42 -7.66 -2.45
C THR A 320 -15.29 -9.17 -2.60
N ALA A 321 -15.02 -9.65 -3.82
CA ALA A 321 -14.82 -11.07 -4.09
C ALA A 321 -13.63 -11.63 -3.31
N GLY A 322 -12.46 -10.97 -3.36
CA GLY A 322 -11.26 -11.40 -2.63
C GLY A 322 -11.48 -11.50 -1.12
N THR A 323 -12.18 -10.53 -0.53
CA THR A 323 -12.54 -10.58 0.91
C THR A 323 -13.43 -11.79 1.21
N LEU A 324 -14.47 -12.02 0.41
CA LEU A 324 -15.37 -13.18 0.61
C LEU A 324 -14.65 -14.51 0.37
N GLN A 325 -13.67 -14.56 -0.55
CA GLN A 325 -12.83 -15.74 -0.77
C GLN A 325 -11.91 -16.01 0.43
N ILE A 326 -11.27 -14.99 1.00
CA ILE A 326 -10.46 -15.13 2.21
C ILE A 326 -11.30 -15.67 3.37
N VAL A 327 -12.49 -15.09 3.58
CA VAL A 327 -13.44 -15.57 4.60
C VAL A 327 -13.81 -17.03 4.36
N THR A 328 -14.09 -17.41 3.12
CA THR A 328 -14.42 -18.80 2.76
C THR A 328 -13.27 -19.76 3.06
N VAL A 329 -12.02 -19.38 2.74
CA VAL A 329 -10.83 -20.19 3.02
C VAL A 329 -10.62 -20.35 4.52
N ILE A 330 -10.78 -19.28 5.30
CA ILE A 330 -10.67 -19.32 6.77
C ILE A 330 -11.73 -20.26 7.35
N VAL A 331 -12.99 -20.12 6.93
CA VAL A 331 -14.10 -20.97 7.39
C VAL A 331 -13.83 -22.43 7.03
N ALA A 332 -13.42 -22.71 5.79
CA ALA A 332 -13.07 -24.07 5.36
C ALA A 332 -11.94 -24.68 6.21
N ALA A 333 -10.89 -23.90 6.49
CA ALA A 333 -9.77 -24.33 7.33
C ALA A 333 -10.21 -24.63 8.77
N LEU A 334 -11.05 -23.76 9.37
CA LEU A 334 -11.60 -23.96 10.71
C LEU A 334 -12.50 -25.20 10.81
N LEU A 335 -13.19 -25.55 9.72
CA LEU A 335 -14.03 -26.75 9.64
C LEU A 335 -13.25 -28.02 9.22
N GLY A 336 -11.93 -27.92 9.01
CA GLY A 336 -11.08 -29.04 8.60
C GLY A 336 -11.37 -29.57 7.19
N TRP A 337 -11.94 -28.75 6.31
CA TRP A 337 -12.26 -29.17 4.95
C TRP A 337 -11.03 -29.12 4.05
N ALA A 338 -10.81 -30.18 3.28
CA ALA A 338 -9.70 -30.25 2.34
C ALA A 338 -9.83 -29.16 1.25
N PRO A 339 -8.73 -28.44 0.91
CA PRO A 339 -8.70 -27.54 -0.23
C PRO A 339 -9.14 -28.24 -1.51
N GLY A 340 -9.96 -27.58 -2.32
CA GLY A 340 -10.47 -28.16 -3.59
C GLY A 340 -11.57 -29.21 -3.44
N SER A 341 -12.01 -29.54 -2.22
CA SER A 341 -13.20 -30.37 -2.02
C SER A 341 -14.46 -29.70 -2.60
N SER A 342 -15.45 -30.50 -2.99
CA SER A 342 -16.71 -29.97 -3.57
C SER A 342 -17.41 -28.96 -2.66
N ARG A 343 -17.36 -29.18 -1.33
CA ARG A 343 -17.90 -28.24 -0.34
C ARG A 343 -17.22 -26.88 -0.36
N VAL A 344 -15.88 -26.86 -0.42
CA VAL A 344 -15.09 -25.62 -0.51
C VAL A 344 -15.40 -24.91 -1.83
N LEU A 345 -15.41 -25.64 -2.94
CA LEU A 345 -15.72 -25.09 -4.26
C LEU A 345 -17.13 -24.48 -4.33
N THR A 346 -18.12 -25.13 -3.71
CA THR A 346 -19.49 -24.60 -3.59
C THR A 346 -19.53 -23.30 -2.80
N LEU A 347 -18.83 -23.21 -1.66
CA LEU A 347 -18.75 -21.95 -0.90
C LEU A 347 -18.05 -20.83 -1.69
N GLN A 348 -16.93 -21.13 -2.33
CA GLN A 348 -16.18 -20.15 -3.13
C GLN A 348 -17.03 -19.63 -4.31
N THR A 349 -17.79 -20.51 -4.95
CA THR A 349 -18.75 -20.16 -6.00
C THR A 349 -19.87 -19.28 -5.47
N THR A 350 -20.42 -19.63 -4.31
CA THR A 350 -21.48 -18.85 -3.66
C THR A 350 -20.99 -17.46 -3.29
N ALA A 351 -19.78 -17.36 -2.74
CA ALA A 351 -19.11 -16.10 -2.42
C ALA A 351 -18.93 -15.20 -3.65
N GLU A 352 -18.53 -15.77 -4.80
CA GLU A 352 -18.36 -15.02 -6.03
C GLU A 352 -19.69 -14.53 -6.62
N ILE A 353 -20.73 -15.37 -6.61
CA ILE A 353 -22.09 -14.97 -7.02
C ILE A 353 -22.59 -13.83 -6.13
N ILE A 354 -22.37 -13.93 -4.82
CA ILE A 354 -22.72 -12.87 -3.86
C ILE A 354 -21.97 -11.56 -4.19
N ALA A 355 -20.66 -11.63 -4.47
CA ALA A 355 -19.89 -10.44 -4.87
C ALA A 355 -20.44 -9.81 -6.16
N TRP A 356 -20.76 -10.62 -7.16
CA TRP A 356 -21.36 -10.16 -8.41
C TRP A 356 -22.72 -9.49 -8.18
N LEU A 357 -23.59 -10.10 -7.36
CA LEU A 357 -24.88 -9.53 -6.99
C LEU A 357 -24.72 -8.16 -6.32
N MET A 358 -23.82 -8.07 -5.33
CA MET A 358 -23.58 -6.82 -4.59
C MET A 358 -23.05 -5.70 -5.48
N VAL A 359 -22.17 -6.00 -6.43
CA VAL A 359 -21.44 -4.96 -7.20
C VAL A 359 -22.14 -4.60 -8.51
N PHE A 360 -22.81 -5.55 -9.17
CA PHE A 360 -23.39 -5.32 -10.50
C PHE A 360 -24.92 -5.33 -10.53
N VAL A 361 -25.59 -6.10 -9.66
CA VAL A 361 -27.05 -6.22 -9.65
C VAL A 361 -27.69 -5.18 -8.74
N VAL A 362 -27.24 -5.08 -7.48
CA VAL A 362 -27.80 -4.14 -6.50
C VAL A 362 -27.71 -2.67 -6.97
N PRO A 363 -26.56 -2.17 -7.47
CA PRO A 363 -26.46 -0.77 -7.92
C PRO A 363 -27.29 -0.50 -9.19
N ALA A 364 -27.41 -1.49 -10.07
CA ALA A 364 -28.24 -1.38 -11.27
C ALA A 364 -29.74 -1.28 -10.94
N TRP A 365 -30.16 -1.82 -9.79
CA TRP A 365 -31.52 -1.71 -9.28
C TRP A 365 -31.83 -0.35 -8.61
N SER A 366 -30.80 0.46 -8.33
CA SER A 366 -30.96 1.79 -7.75
C SER A 366 -31.72 2.75 -8.68
N HIS A 367 -32.24 3.85 -8.12
CA HIS A 367 -32.96 4.88 -8.87
C HIS A 367 -32.14 5.46 -10.04
N LEU A 368 -30.82 5.56 -9.89
CA LEU A 368 -29.90 6.06 -10.93
C LEU A 368 -29.51 4.97 -11.94
N GLY A 369 -29.45 3.70 -11.52
CA GLY A 369 -28.92 2.59 -12.33
C GLY A 369 -27.41 2.67 -12.58
N ALA A 370 -26.71 3.56 -11.90
CA ALA A 370 -25.26 3.72 -11.95
C ALA A 370 -24.57 2.62 -11.12
N SER A 371 -23.46 2.09 -11.62
CA SER A 371 -22.56 1.26 -10.81
C SER A 371 -21.83 2.10 -9.75
N PHE A 372 -21.21 1.46 -8.76
CA PHE A 372 -20.48 2.19 -7.70
C PHE A 372 -19.38 3.08 -8.26
N GLY A 373 -18.60 2.59 -9.22
CA GLY A 373 -17.55 3.35 -9.89
C GLY A 373 -18.10 4.49 -10.71
N GLN A 374 -19.23 4.30 -11.41
CA GLN A 374 -19.92 5.39 -12.12
C GLN A 374 -20.40 6.48 -11.16
N ALA A 375 -21.06 6.09 -10.07
CA ALA A 375 -21.52 7.03 -9.05
C ALA A 375 -20.35 7.79 -8.41
N ALA A 376 -19.24 7.11 -8.13
CA ALA A 376 -18.03 7.72 -7.56
C ALA A 376 -17.45 8.82 -8.47
N VAL A 377 -17.57 8.68 -9.79
CA VAL A 377 -17.15 9.71 -10.76
C VAL A 377 -18.30 10.59 -11.25
N TRP A 378 -19.42 10.67 -10.52
CA TRP A 378 -20.58 11.51 -10.84
C TRP A 378 -21.23 11.20 -12.20
N LEU A 379 -21.17 9.95 -12.65
CA LEU A 379 -21.78 9.50 -13.90
C LEU A 379 -23.03 8.66 -13.63
N THR A 380 -24.03 8.83 -14.49
CA THR A 380 -25.23 7.99 -14.50
C THR A 380 -25.58 7.59 -15.93
N PRO A 381 -26.06 6.36 -16.16
CA PRO A 381 -26.62 5.99 -17.45
C PRO A 381 -28.01 6.63 -17.63
N MET A 382 -28.31 7.02 -18.86
CA MET A 382 -29.61 7.52 -19.32
C MET A 382 -29.97 6.90 -20.66
N TRP A 383 -31.27 6.85 -20.93
CA TRP A 383 -31.84 6.35 -22.17
C TRP A 383 -32.83 7.35 -22.71
N THR A 384 -32.79 7.52 -24.03
CA THR A 384 -33.75 8.36 -24.75
C THR A 384 -34.97 7.52 -25.12
N ASN A 385 -36.16 7.96 -24.71
CA ASN A 385 -37.41 7.31 -25.08
C ASN A 385 -37.80 7.62 -26.53
N ARG A 386 -38.90 7.04 -27.02
CA ARG A 386 -39.42 7.29 -28.39
C ARG A 386 -39.76 8.75 -28.66
N HIS A 387 -40.03 9.52 -27.62
CA HIS A 387 -40.38 10.95 -27.69
C HIS A 387 -39.14 11.87 -27.56
N GLY A 388 -37.92 11.31 -27.56
CA GLY A 388 -36.69 12.10 -27.44
C GLY A 388 -36.35 12.55 -26.02
N VAL A 389 -37.15 12.18 -25.02
CA VAL A 389 -36.93 12.55 -23.61
C VAL A 389 -35.96 11.57 -22.96
N ARG A 390 -34.93 12.10 -22.29
CA ARG A 390 -33.97 11.29 -21.53
C ARG A 390 -34.51 10.94 -20.16
N GLY A 391 -34.39 9.67 -19.77
CA GLY A 391 -34.69 9.20 -18.42
C GLY A 391 -33.79 8.04 -18.01
N HIS A 392 -33.97 7.52 -16.80
CA HIS A 392 -33.18 6.40 -16.28
C HIS A 392 -33.57 5.02 -16.85
N GLY A 393 -34.55 4.97 -17.77
CA GLY A 393 -35.04 3.73 -18.37
C GLY A 393 -35.69 2.76 -17.36
N PRO A 394 -36.28 1.66 -17.83
CA PRO A 394 -36.84 0.61 -16.97
C PRO A 394 -35.74 -0.20 -16.28
N ARG A 395 -36.06 -0.82 -15.13
CA ARG A 395 -35.09 -1.58 -14.30
C ARG A 395 -34.40 -2.71 -15.06
N TRP A 396 -35.12 -3.45 -15.91
CA TRP A 396 -34.55 -4.55 -16.69
C TRP A 396 -33.44 -4.08 -17.64
N LEU A 397 -33.55 -2.87 -18.21
CA LEU A 397 -32.55 -2.32 -19.12
C LEU A 397 -31.28 -1.90 -18.38
N ARG A 398 -31.43 -1.42 -17.14
CA ARG A 398 -30.31 -1.12 -16.24
C ARG A 398 -29.55 -2.38 -15.87
N LEU A 399 -30.28 -3.45 -15.54
CA LEU A 399 -29.70 -4.77 -15.25
C LEU A 399 -28.99 -5.36 -16.47
N LEU A 400 -29.61 -5.29 -17.66
CA LEU A 400 -29.00 -5.73 -18.90
C LEU A 400 -27.67 -4.98 -19.12
N ARG A 401 -27.67 -3.65 -19.00
CA ARG A 401 -26.48 -2.81 -19.14
C ARG A 401 -25.37 -3.20 -18.17
N ALA A 402 -25.70 -3.42 -16.90
CA ALA A 402 -24.70 -3.78 -15.90
C ALA A 402 -24.06 -5.16 -16.18
N ASN A 403 -24.79 -6.06 -16.85
CA ASN A 403 -24.40 -7.45 -17.03
C ASN A 403 -23.88 -7.81 -18.42
N VAL A 404 -23.83 -6.88 -19.39
CA VAL A 404 -23.23 -7.12 -20.73
C VAL A 404 -21.80 -7.69 -20.62
N VAL A 405 -21.04 -7.25 -19.62
CA VAL A 405 -19.66 -7.69 -19.39
C VAL A 405 -19.58 -8.58 -18.15
N ALA A 406 -20.16 -8.13 -17.03
CA ALA A 406 -20.01 -8.79 -15.74
C ALA A 406 -20.55 -10.23 -15.70
N LEU A 407 -21.69 -10.50 -16.35
CA LEU A 407 -22.27 -11.85 -16.35
C LEU A 407 -21.42 -12.83 -17.17
N PRO A 408 -20.97 -12.51 -18.40
CA PRO A 408 -19.98 -13.34 -19.09
C PRO A 408 -18.69 -13.57 -18.29
N CYS A 409 -18.22 -12.59 -17.53
CA CYS A 409 -17.08 -12.77 -16.61
C CYS A 409 -17.36 -13.78 -15.50
N LEU A 410 -18.53 -13.69 -14.87
CA LEU A 410 -18.93 -14.64 -13.85
C LEU A 410 -19.06 -16.06 -14.44
N VAL A 411 -19.74 -16.20 -15.59
CA VAL A 411 -19.91 -17.50 -16.26
C VAL A 411 -18.55 -18.13 -16.61
N TRP A 412 -17.61 -17.32 -17.12
CA TRP A 412 -16.23 -17.76 -17.36
C TRP A 412 -15.56 -18.27 -16.08
N SER A 413 -15.61 -17.50 -14.99
CA SER A 413 -14.98 -17.85 -13.71
C SER A 413 -15.56 -19.12 -13.08
N LEU A 414 -16.90 -19.26 -13.13
CA LEU A 414 -17.58 -20.45 -12.64
C LEU A 414 -17.26 -21.67 -13.50
N TRP A 415 -17.16 -21.51 -14.82
CA TRP A 415 -16.72 -22.59 -15.68
C TRP A 415 -15.27 -22.97 -15.43
N TRP A 416 -14.38 -22.00 -15.19
CA TRP A 416 -13.00 -22.32 -14.81
C TRP A 416 -12.92 -23.14 -13.52
N SER A 417 -13.83 -22.86 -12.59
CA SER A 417 -13.90 -23.52 -11.28
C SER A 417 -14.50 -24.95 -11.34
N TRP A 418 -15.51 -25.17 -12.19
CA TRP A 418 -16.28 -26.43 -12.23
C TRP A 418 -16.15 -27.23 -13.53
N GLY A 419 -15.79 -26.57 -14.62
CA GLY A 419 -15.75 -27.11 -15.96
C GLY A 419 -14.58 -28.05 -16.15
N LYS A 420 -14.85 -29.20 -16.78
CA LYS A 420 -13.82 -30.20 -17.12
C LYS A 420 -13.25 -30.02 -18.53
N THR A 421 -13.81 -29.07 -19.29
CA THR A 421 -13.46 -28.82 -20.68
C THR A 421 -12.96 -27.39 -20.85
N PRO A 422 -12.02 -27.14 -21.77
CA PRO A 422 -11.57 -25.78 -22.07
C PRO A 422 -12.77 -24.93 -22.53
N PHE A 423 -13.00 -23.80 -21.86
CA PHE A 423 -13.97 -22.80 -22.31
C PHE A 423 -13.29 -21.88 -23.33
N PRO A 424 -14.03 -21.29 -24.28
CA PRO A 424 -13.47 -20.32 -25.21
C PRO A 424 -13.00 -19.02 -24.51
N GLU A 425 -11.76 -19.02 -24.00
CA GLU A 425 -11.05 -17.89 -23.36
C GLU A 425 -11.15 -16.60 -24.18
N MET A 426 -11.10 -16.76 -25.50
CA MET A 426 -11.14 -15.67 -26.46
C MET A 426 -12.44 -14.84 -26.38
N VAL A 427 -13.58 -15.46 -26.04
CA VAL A 427 -14.89 -14.77 -26.03
C VAL A 427 -14.96 -13.78 -24.87
N TRP A 428 -14.62 -14.21 -23.65
CA TRP A 428 -14.58 -13.32 -22.50
C TRP A 428 -13.57 -12.19 -22.70
N LEU A 429 -12.38 -12.53 -23.20
CA LEU A 429 -11.31 -11.56 -23.40
C LEU A 429 -11.72 -10.51 -24.43
N ALA A 430 -12.34 -10.94 -25.54
CA ALA A 430 -12.87 -10.03 -26.55
C ALA A 430 -13.93 -9.08 -25.97
N LEU A 431 -14.84 -9.56 -25.11
CA LEU A 431 -15.84 -8.71 -24.44
C LEU A 431 -15.20 -7.70 -23.48
N ALA A 432 -14.23 -8.14 -22.67
CA ALA A 432 -13.51 -7.27 -21.74
C ALA A 432 -12.70 -6.18 -22.48
N VAL A 433 -11.98 -6.56 -23.54
CA VAL A 433 -11.24 -5.64 -24.40
C VAL A 433 -12.20 -4.65 -25.08
N ALA A 434 -13.29 -5.13 -25.68
CA ALA A 434 -14.28 -4.27 -26.32
C ALA A 434 -14.92 -3.28 -25.32
N ALA A 435 -15.13 -3.68 -24.06
CA ALA A 435 -15.66 -2.81 -23.02
C ALA A 435 -14.78 -1.59 -22.72
N VAL A 436 -13.46 -1.71 -22.89
CA VAL A 436 -12.47 -0.64 -22.67
C VAL A 436 -12.21 0.13 -23.97
N VAL A 437 -11.94 -0.58 -25.06
CA VAL A 437 -11.49 0.00 -26.34
C VAL A 437 -12.59 0.82 -27.01
N LEU A 438 -13.88 0.43 -26.92
CA LEU A 438 -14.97 1.18 -27.57
C LEU A 438 -15.22 2.59 -27.00
N VAL A 439 -14.76 2.86 -25.76
CA VAL A 439 -15.03 4.13 -25.07
C VAL A 439 -14.56 5.36 -25.85
N PRO A 440 -13.29 5.47 -26.30
CA PRO A 440 -12.85 6.62 -27.09
C PRO A 440 -13.52 6.71 -28.48
N PHE A 441 -13.94 5.61 -29.09
CA PHE A 441 -14.42 5.60 -30.48
C PHE A 441 -15.91 5.88 -30.64
N THR A 442 -16.68 5.98 -29.55
CA THR A 442 -18.10 6.31 -29.60
C THR A 442 -18.34 7.80 -29.31
N ARG A 443 -19.29 8.43 -30.02
CA ARG A 443 -19.61 9.87 -29.91
C ARG A 443 -19.94 10.31 -28.48
N THR A 444 -20.57 9.45 -27.69
CA THR A 444 -20.98 9.72 -26.29
C THR A 444 -20.15 8.95 -25.26
N ARG A 445 -18.95 8.50 -25.64
CA ARG A 445 -18.01 7.74 -24.79
C ARG A 445 -18.63 6.51 -24.12
N ARG A 446 -19.52 5.83 -24.85
CA ARG A 446 -20.13 4.56 -24.48
C ARG A 446 -19.10 3.43 -24.59
N GLY A 447 -19.00 2.61 -23.56
CA GLY A 447 -18.35 1.30 -23.70
C GLY A 447 -19.31 0.27 -24.32
N LEU A 448 -18.87 -0.99 -24.41
CA LEU A 448 -19.67 -2.10 -24.94
C LEU A 448 -21.10 -2.14 -24.35
N SER A 449 -21.22 -2.03 -23.02
CA SER A 449 -22.52 -2.07 -22.35
C SER A 449 -23.48 -0.95 -22.76
N GLY A 450 -22.96 0.27 -22.98
CA GLY A 450 -23.77 1.41 -23.43
C GLY A 450 -24.09 1.34 -24.91
N TRP A 451 -23.23 0.72 -25.72
CA TRP A 451 -23.51 0.48 -27.13
C TRP A 451 -24.64 -0.55 -27.30
N VAL A 452 -24.54 -1.71 -26.65
CA VAL A 452 -25.54 -2.80 -26.69
C VAL A 452 -26.92 -2.32 -26.19
N THR A 453 -26.94 -1.57 -25.08
CA THR A 453 -28.20 -1.13 -24.46
C THR A 453 -28.66 0.26 -24.88
N ARG A 454 -27.94 0.91 -25.80
CA ARG A 454 -28.15 2.31 -26.20
C ARG A 454 -28.13 3.32 -25.04
N ALA A 455 -27.46 2.98 -23.93
CA ALA A 455 -27.30 3.88 -22.79
C ALA A 455 -26.29 5.00 -23.10
N GLU A 456 -26.66 6.24 -22.78
CA GLU A 456 -25.78 7.40 -22.75
C GLU A 456 -25.31 7.66 -21.33
N PHE A 457 -24.04 8.03 -21.17
CA PHE A 457 -23.51 8.42 -19.86
C PHE A 457 -23.51 9.93 -19.76
N VAL A 458 -24.13 10.46 -18.71
CA VAL A 458 -24.17 11.89 -18.43
C VAL A 458 -23.59 12.16 -17.05
N ASP A 459 -23.14 13.39 -16.85
CA ASP A 459 -22.81 13.87 -15.52
C ASP A 459 -24.10 14.12 -14.75
N ILE A 460 -24.29 13.47 -13.61
CA ILE A 460 -25.52 13.64 -12.82
C ILE A 460 -25.76 15.10 -12.42
N ARG A 461 -24.70 15.93 -12.34
CA ARG A 461 -24.80 17.35 -12.01
C ARG A 461 -25.49 18.20 -13.09
N THR A 462 -25.61 17.70 -14.32
CA THR A 462 -26.43 18.35 -15.37
C THR A 462 -27.91 18.07 -15.20
N LEU A 463 -28.30 17.14 -14.33
CA LEU A 463 -29.69 16.74 -14.10
C LEU A 463 -30.24 17.50 -12.88
N ASP A 464 -31.55 17.80 -12.90
CA ASP A 464 -32.28 18.29 -11.72
C ASP A 464 -32.68 17.11 -10.80
N ASP A 465 -31.69 16.34 -10.36
CA ASP A 465 -31.89 15.15 -9.54
C ASP A 465 -31.94 15.49 -8.04
N VAL A 466 -32.78 14.78 -7.27
CA VAL A 466 -32.91 14.95 -5.81
C VAL A 466 -31.59 14.73 -5.08
N ALA A 467 -30.74 13.80 -5.54
CA ALA A 467 -29.41 13.57 -4.98
C ALA A 467 -28.51 14.80 -5.13
N VAL A 468 -28.57 15.49 -6.28
CA VAL A 468 -27.84 16.74 -6.52
C VAL A 468 -28.44 17.88 -5.70
N ARG A 469 -29.77 17.95 -5.58
CA ARG A 469 -30.44 18.95 -4.73
C ARG A 469 -30.10 18.77 -3.25
N ARG A 470 -30.02 17.55 -2.75
CA ARG A 470 -29.59 17.25 -1.36
C ARG A 470 -28.16 17.74 -1.11
N ASP A 471 -27.26 17.46 -2.05
CA ASP A 471 -25.86 17.91 -1.96
C ASP A 471 -25.70 19.43 -2.15
N ARG A 472 -26.59 20.08 -2.92
CA ARG A 472 -26.68 21.54 -3.02
C ARG A 472 -27.26 22.17 -1.74
N GLY A 473 -28.30 21.59 -1.16
CA GLY A 473 -29.00 22.09 0.02
C GLY A 473 -28.24 21.92 1.35
N GLY A 474 -27.29 20.99 1.42
CA GLY A 474 -26.35 20.87 2.54
C GLY A 474 -25.29 21.99 2.57
N PHE A 475 -25.06 22.65 1.43
CA PHE A 475 -24.39 23.94 1.34
C PHE A 475 -25.47 25.03 1.41
N ARG A 476 -26.00 25.30 2.60
CA ARG A 476 -26.82 26.50 2.80
C ARG A 476 -26.00 27.70 2.32
N GLN A 477 -26.59 28.47 1.41
CA GLN A 477 -26.01 29.71 0.91
C GLN A 477 -25.90 30.69 2.08
N ASP A 478 -24.68 30.87 2.62
CA ASP A 478 -24.38 31.91 3.61
C ASP A 478 -24.64 33.34 3.08
N THR A 479 -25.03 33.49 1.81
CA THR A 479 -25.29 34.78 1.17
C THR A 479 -26.77 35.17 1.03
N GLN A 480 -27.74 34.32 1.38
CA GLN A 480 -29.17 34.72 1.32
C GLN A 480 -29.76 35.16 2.67
N ALA A 481 -29.04 34.98 3.79
CA ALA A 481 -29.50 35.48 5.09
C ALA A 481 -29.35 37.01 5.24
N ALA A 482 -28.57 37.68 4.38
CA ALA A 482 -28.30 39.12 4.49
C ALA A 482 -29.29 40.02 3.72
N SER A 483 -30.17 39.49 2.86
CA SER A 483 -31.12 40.31 2.10
C SER A 483 -32.56 40.25 2.61
N ALA A 484 -32.83 39.48 3.67
CA ALA A 484 -34.18 39.30 4.22
C ALA A 484 -34.53 40.32 5.32
N THR A 485 -33.59 41.12 5.81
CA THR A 485 -33.81 42.11 6.89
C THR A 485 -34.08 43.55 6.41
N SER A 486 -34.18 43.80 5.09
CA SER A 486 -34.42 45.17 4.57
C SER A 486 -35.83 45.41 3.98
N LYS A 487 -36.76 44.44 4.07
CA LYS A 487 -38.13 44.59 3.52
C LYS A 487 -39.26 44.40 4.54
N VAL A 488 -39.00 44.71 5.81
CA VAL A 488 -40.04 44.84 6.83
C VAL A 488 -39.95 46.24 7.44
N ASN A 489 -40.42 47.23 6.69
CA ASN A 489 -40.86 48.52 7.20
C ASN A 489 -41.81 49.11 6.16
N GLY A 490 -43.01 48.54 6.11
CA GLY A 490 -44.12 49.02 5.29
C GLY A 490 -45.36 49.17 6.17
N THR A 491 -45.70 50.44 6.44
CA THR A 491 -47.07 50.95 6.67
C THR A 491 -47.90 50.38 7.82
N VAL A 492 -47.96 51.15 8.92
CA VAL A 492 -49.00 51.08 9.94
C VAL A 492 -50.18 51.95 9.49
N THR A 493 -51.31 51.33 9.13
CA THR A 493 -52.61 52.00 9.01
C THR A 493 -53.31 52.00 10.38
N ARG A 494 -53.58 53.19 10.90
CA ARG A 494 -54.24 53.42 12.21
C ARG A 494 -55.74 53.59 11.97
N ALA A 495 -56.54 52.62 12.40
CA ALA A 495 -58.00 52.74 12.43
C ALA A 495 -58.44 53.47 13.71
N ASN A 496 -59.39 54.38 13.54
CA ASN A 496 -59.94 55.30 14.53
C ASN A 496 -61.28 54.74 15.04
N PRO A 497 -61.59 54.79 16.34
CA PRO A 497 -62.98 54.83 16.78
C PRO A 497 -63.26 56.11 17.59
N ARG A 498 -64.32 56.81 17.19
CA ARG A 498 -65.03 57.85 17.96
C ARG A 498 -66.38 57.26 18.42
N PRO A 499 -67.13 57.90 19.33
CA PRO A 499 -66.91 59.22 19.96
C PRO A 499 -66.29 59.18 21.35
#